data_AF-A0A060BT43-F1
#
_entry.id   AF-A0A060BT43-F1
#
_cell.length_a   1.000
_cell.length_b   1.000
_cell.length_c   1.000
_cell.angle_alpha   90.00
_cell.angle_beta   90.00
_cell.angle_gamma   90.00
#
_symmetry.space_group_name_H-M   'P 1'
#
loop_
_entity.id
_entity.type
_entity.pdbx_description
1 polymer ?
#
loop_
_entity_poly.entity_id
_entity_poly.type
_entity_poly.pdbx_seq_one_letter_code
_entity_poly.pdbx_strand_id
1 'polypeptide(L)'
;MAGWRTLWIPQAVVIHYEARSSDQAVAARHLHFNTSKVRFWRKWFGRRWSEALRHYLLLEYRGQIAIERAKWLVGHKRALRIQRIEVYKQVIAHRLIVDKETEDERMSGSGA
;
A
#
# COMPACT_ATOMS: atom_id res chain seq x y z
N MET A 1 8.73 12.13 20.79
CA MET A 1 7.25 12.19 20.71
C MET A 1 6.82 13.59 21.12
N ALA A 2 5.89 14.22 20.39
CA ALA A 2 5.63 15.67 20.51
C ALA A 2 4.70 16.08 21.68
N GLY A 3 4.65 15.32 22.79
CA GLY A 3 3.93 15.72 24.01
C GLY A 3 2.39 15.62 23.99
N TRP A 4 1.78 15.24 22.86
CA TRP A 4 0.32 15.10 22.73
C TRP A 4 -0.22 13.86 23.45
N ARG A 5 -1.48 13.96 23.92
CA ARG A 5 -2.24 12.88 24.55
C ARG A 5 -3.45 12.53 23.69
N THR A 6 -3.63 11.25 23.40
CA THR A 6 -4.84 10.75 22.72
C THR A 6 -5.86 10.34 23.78
N LEU A 7 -7.02 10.99 23.80
CA LEU A 7 -8.11 10.71 24.74
C LEU A 7 -9.31 10.14 23.98
N TRP A 8 -9.99 9.17 24.58
CA TRP A 8 -11.24 8.63 24.07
C TRP A 8 -12.41 9.26 24.81
N ILE A 9 -13.37 9.82 24.08
CA ILE A 9 -14.52 10.56 24.63
C ILE A 9 -15.81 9.83 24.21
N PRO A 10 -16.48 9.09 25.11
CA PRO A 10 -17.66 8.30 24.76
C PRO A 10 -18.88 9.13 24.35
N GLN A 11 -18.95 10.41 24.76
CA GLN A 11 -20.05 11.32 24.43
C GLN A 11 -19.99 11.83 22.98
N ALA A 12 -18.85 11.69 22.31
CA ALA A 12 -18.70 12.07 20.92
C ALA A 12 -19.17 10.91 20.02
N VAL A 13 -20.30 11.09 19.34
CA VAL A 13 -20.82 10.12 18.37
C VAL A 13 -20.39 10.52 16.98
N VAL A 14 -19.55 9.69 16.35
CA VAL A 14 -19.18 9.83 14.94
C VAL A 14 -19.91 8.75 14.15
N ILE A 15 -20.87 9.17 13.31
CA ILE A 15 -21.61 8.25 12.44
C ILE A 15 -20.80 8.08 11.16
N HIS A 16 -20.22 6.89 10.98
CA HIS A 16 -19.52 6.54 9.75
C HIS A 16 -20.48 5.84 8.77
N TYR A 17 -20.69 6.43 7.60
CA TYR A 17 -21.39 5.78 6.51
C TYR A 17 -20.43 4.86 5.75
N GLU A 18 -20.68 3.56 5.81
CA GLU A 18 -19.74 2.53 5.34
C GLU A 18 -19.48 2.56 3.81
N ALA A 19 -18.20 2.67 3.46
CA ALA A 19 -17.44 2.10 2.33
C ALA A 19 -18.01 1.97 0.89
N ARG A 20 -19.01 2.74 0.43
CA ARG A 20 -19.35 2.77 -1.02
C ARG A 20 -18.20 3.29 -1.91
N SER A 21 -17.36 4.16 -1.37
CA SER A 21 -16.17 4.71 -2.05
C SER A 21 -15.01 3.71 -2.15
N SER A 22 -14.97 2.69 -1.29
CA SER A 22 -13.91 1.67 -1.26
C SER A 22 -14.01 0.65 -2.40
N ASP A 23 -15.22 0.45 -2.95
CA ASP A 23 -15.47 -0.40 -4.12
C ASP A 23 -15.10 0.29 -5.44
N GLN A 24 -15.12 1.62 -5.47
CA GLN A 24 -14.86 2.40 -6.69
C GLN A 24 -13.36 2.57 -7.00
N ALA A 25 -12.47 2.27 -6.06
CA ALA A 25 -11.04 2.50 -6.20
C ALA A 25 -10.17 1.36 -5.62
N VAL A 26 -10.50 0.11 -5.96
CA VAL A 26 -9.78 -1.10 -5.48
C VAL A 26 -8.27 -0.98 -5.72
N ALA A 27 -7.84 -0.50 -6.90
CA ALA A 27 -6.41 -0.31 -7.21
C ALA A 27 -5.72 0.72 -6.31
N ALA A 28 -6.29 1.92 -6.19
CA ALA A 28 -5.73 2.98 -5.37
C ALA A 28 -5.65 2.55 -3.90
N ARG A 29 -6.66 1.84 -3.40
CA ARG A 29 -6.66 1.29 -2.04
C ARG A 29 -5.53 0.29 -1.81
N HIS A 30 -5.34 -0.68 -2.71
CA HIS A 30 -4.21 -1.62 -2.61
C HIS A 30 -2.88 -0.88 -2.63
N LEU A 31 -2.76 0.14 -3.47
CA LEU A 31 -1.54 0.92 -3.58
C LEU A 31 -1.25 1.73 -2.30
N HIS A 32 -2.16 2.62 -1.91
CA HIS A 32 -1.97 3.49 -0.75
C HIS A 32 -1.78 2.72 0.55
N PHE A 33 -2.54 1.62 0.73
CA PHE A 33 -2.42 0.80 1.94
C PHE A 33 -1.05 0.12 2.03
N ASN A 34 -0.56 -0.48 0.95
CA ASN A 34 0.72 -1.18 0.98
C ASN A 34 1.91 -0.21 0.99
N THR A 35 1.82 0.93 0.29
CA THR A 35 2.82 2.00 0.41
C THR A 35 2.89 2.52 1.85
N SER A 36 1.75 2.71 2.51
CA SER A 36 1.69 3.14 3.92
C SER A 36 2.30 2.11 4.88
N LYS A 37 2.12 0.80 4.62
CA LYS A 37 2.81 -0.25 5.40
C LYS A 37 4.32 -0.16 5.28
N VAL A 38 4.85 0.02 4.06
CA VAL A 38 6.30 0.17 3.84
C VAL A 38 6.82 1.44 4.52
N ARG A 39 6.08 2.56 4.47
CA ARG A 39 6.39 3.81 5.20
C ARG A 39 6.42 3.60 6.71
N PHE A 40 5.41 2.93 7.26
CA PHE A 40 5.34 2.61 8.69
C PHE A 40 6.55 1.76 9.11
N TRP A 41 6.86 0.73 8.33
CA TRP A 41 8.01 -0.14 8.62
C TRP A 41 9.33 0.61 8.53
N ARG A 42 9.48 1.53 7.57
CA ARG A 42 10.65 2.42 7.48
C ARG A 42 10.78 3.29 8.74
N LYS A 43 9.68 3.86 9.23
CA LYS A 43 9.66 4.76 10.40
C LYS A 43 10.02 4.04 11.70
N TRP A 44 9.55 2.80 11.89
CA TRP A 44 9.69 2.10 13.18
C TRP A 44 10.78 1.03 13.21
N PHE A 45 11.03 0.33 12.10
CA PHE A 45 11.97 -0.79 12.01
C PHE A 45 13.19 -0.49 11.12
N GLY A 46 13.21 0.68 10.48
CA GLY A 46 14.33 1.13 9.65
C GLY A 46 14.37 0.55 8.24
N ARG A 47 15.46 0.84 7.53
CA ARG A 47 15.60 0.61 6.08
C ARG A 47 15.51 -0.86 5.68
N ARG A 48 16.33 -1.71 6.32
CA ARG A 48 16.46 -3.13 5.97
C ARG A 48 15.13 -3.88 6.04
N TRP A 49 14.38 -3.69 7.13
CA TRP A 49 13.09 -4.33 7.34
C TRP A 49 12.01 -3.80 6.39
N SER A 50 12.01 -2.49 6.12
CA SER A 50 11.08 -1.92 5.12
C SER A 50 11.33 -2.45 3.70
N GLU A 51 12.59 -2.67 3.33
CA GLU A 51 12.93 -3.21 2.02
C GLU A 51 12.59 -4.70 1.93
N ALA A 52 12.83 -5.48 2.99
CA ALA A 52 12.39 -6.87 3.05
C ALA A 52 10.87 -7.01 2.89
N LEU A 53 10.09 -6.20 3.64
CA LEU A 53 8.63 -6.17 3.51
C LEU A 53 8.20 -5.77 2.09
N ARG A 54 8.85 -4.77 1.50
CA ARG A 54 8.55 -4.32 0.13
C ARG A 54 8.77 -5.44 -0.90
N HIS A 55 9.89 -6.18 -0.82
CA HIS A 55 10.14 -7.30 -1.72
C HIS A 55 9.14 -8.44 -1.53
N TYR A 56 8.80 -8.76 -0.28
CA TYR A 56 7.78 -9.74 0.03
C TYR A 56 6.43 -9.37 -0.58
N LEU A 57 5.95 -8.13 -0.40
CA LEU A 57 4.68 -7.67 -0.97
C LEU A 57 4.68 -7.72 -2.51
N LEU A 58 5.79 -7.34 -3.16
CA LEU A 58 5.90 -7.43 -4.62
C LEU A 58 5.87 -8.89 -5.10
N LEU A 59 6.48 -9.82 -4.38
CA LEU A 59 6.43 -11.25 -4.69
C LEU A 59 5.01 -11.80 -4.53
N GLU A 60 4.32 -11.41 -3.44
CA GLU A 60 2.94 -11.78 -3.18
C GLU A 60 2.02 -11.35 -4.35
N TYR A 61 2.13 -10.10 -4.80
CA TYR A 61 1.34 -9.61 -5.94
C TYR A 61 1.63 -10.36 -7.24
N ARG A 62 2.88 -10.77 -7.49
CA ARG A 62 3.22 -11.63 -8.65
C ARG A 62 2.54 -12.99 -8.56
N GLY A 63 2.53 -13.60 -7.36
CA GLY A 63 1.80 -14.85 -7.10
C GLY A 63 0.29 -14.70 -7.31
N GLN A 64 -0.29 -13.60 -6.84
CA GLN A 64 -1.72 -13.31 -7.03
C GLN A 64 -2.07 -13.15 -8.52
N ILE A 65 -1.23 -12.49 -9.33
CA ILE A 65 -1.42 -12.43 -10.79
C ILE A 65 -1.41 -13.84 -11.41
N ALA A 66 -0.49 -14.72 -10.99
CA ALA A 66 -0.44 -16.09 -11.51
C ALA A 66 -1.72 -16.88 -11.18
N ILE A 67 -2.22 -16.77 -9.95
CA ILE A 67 -3.46 -17.41 -9.51
C ILE A 67 -4.67 -16.87 -10.27
N GLU A 68 -4.78 -15.54 -10.42
CA GLU A 68 -5.89 -14.92 -11.14
C GLU A 68 -5.86 -15.29 -12.64
N ARG A 69 -4.66 -15.42 -13.25
CA ARG A 69 -4.50 -15.93 -14.62
C ARG A 69 -4.92 -17.39 -14.75
N ALA A 70 -4.53 -18.26 -13.83
CA ALA A 70 -4.96 -19.65 -13.82
C ALA A 70 -6.50 -19.76 -13.73
N LYS A 71 -7.13 -18.98 -12.85
CA LYS A 71 -8.60 -18.92 -12.73
C LYS A 71 -9.27 -18.36 -13.98
N TRP A 72 -8.64 -17.41 -14.66
CA TRP A 72 -9.12 -16.85 -15.92
C TRP A 72 -9.09 -17.89 -17.05
N LEU A 73 -8.03 -18.70 -17.14
CA LEU A 73 -7.91 -19.81 -18.10
C LEU A 73 -9.03 -20.84 -17.91
N VAL A 74 -9.39 -21.15 -16.67
CA VAL A 74 -10.52 -22.03 -16.31
C VAL A 74 -11.89 -21.39 -16.62
N GLY A 75 -11.94 -20.12 -17.04
CA GLY A 75 -13.18 -19.43 -17.45
C GLY A 75 -13.98 -18.83 -16.30
N HIS A 76 -13.46 -18.88 -15.07
CA HIS A 76 -14.21 -18.46 -13.90
C HIS A 76 -14.20 -16.94 -13.71
N LYS A 77 -15.32 -16.28 -14.04
CA LYS A 77 -15.57 -14.82 -13.84
C LYS A 77 -14.52 -13.93 -14.52
N ARG A 78 -14.24 -14.18 -15.81
CA ARG A 78 -13.14 -13.57 -16.59
C ARG A 78 -13.02 -12.05 -16.47
N ALA A 79 -14.13 -11.31 -16.53
CA ALA A 79 -14.11 -9.84 -16.43
C ALA A 79 -13.55 -9.34 -15.07
N LEU A 80 -13.98 -9.97 -13.96
CA LEU A 80 -13.51 -9.63 -12.62
C LEU A 80 -12.03 -10.00 -12.43
N ARG A 81 -11.59 -11.12 -13.01
CA ARG A 81 -10.18 -11.56 -12.99
C ARG A 81 -9.26 -10.59 -13.73
N ILE A 82 -9.68 -10.09 -14.90
CA ILE A 82 -8.93 -9.09 -15.67
C ILE A 82 -8.76 -7.79 -14.87
N GLN A 83 -9.85 -7.29 -14.24
CA GLN A 83 -9.78 -6.11 -13.39
C GLN A 83 -8.75 -6.27 -12.25
N ARG A 84 -8.75 -7.43 -11.57
CA ARG A 84 -7.77 -7.72 -10.50
C ARG A 84 -6.33 -7.80 -11.01
N ILE A 85 -6.11 -8.45 -12.15
CA ILE A 85 -4.79 -8.55 -12.76
C ILE A 85 -4.25 -7.16 -13.08
N GLU A 86 -5.09 -6.26 -13.62
CA GLU A 86 -4.69 -4.91 -13.96
C GLU A 86 -4.33 -4.09 -12.71
N VAL A 87 -5.15 -4.19 -11.67
CA VAL A 87 -4.87 -3.61 -10.35
C VAL A 87 -3.50 -4.07 -9.82
N TYR A 88 -3.22 -5.38 -9.83
CA TYR A 88 -1.96 -5.91 -9.31
C TYR A 88 -0.75 -5.51 -10.15
N LYS A 89 -0.90 -5.41 -11.48
CA LYS A 89 0.15 -4.87 -12.35
C LYS A 89 0.49 -3.42 -12.00
N GLN A 90 -0.51 -2.58 -11.74
CA GLN A 90 -0.30 -1.19 -11.34
C GLN A 90 0.48 -1.10 -10.02
N VAL A 91 0.17 -1.96 -9.04
CA VAL A 91 0.90 -2.03 -7.77
C VAL A 91 2.38 -2.41 -7.99
N ILE A 92 2.64 -3.40 -8.84
CA ILE A 92 4.01 -3.82 -9.19
C ILE A 92 4.75 -2.71 -9.94
N ALA A 93 4.09 -2.04 -10.89
CA ALA A 93 4.65 -0.94 -11.67
C ALA A 93 5.02 0.25 -10.79
N HIS A 94 4.17 0.60 -9.81
CA HIS A 94 4.46 1.65 -8.83
C HIS A 94 5.56 1.25 -7.83
N ARG A 95 5.95 -0.03 -7.80
CA ARG A 95 7.06 -0.57 -6.99
C ARG A 95 6.96 -0.25 -5.50
N LEU A 96 5.80 0.17 -5.01
CA LEU A 96 5.59 0.70 -3.66
C LEU A 96 6.70 1.69 -3.26
N ILE A 97 7.03 2.62 -4.16
CA ILE A 97 8.05 3.64 -3.91
C ILE A 97 7.60 4.49 -2.73
N VAL A 98 8.46 4.59 -1.74
CA VAL A 98 8.36 5.58 -0.67
C VAL A 98 9.21 6.74 -1.16
N ASP A 99 8.58 7.85 -1.49
CA ASP A 99 9.15 8.96 -2.26
C ASP A 99 10.59 9.36 -1.87
N LYS A 100 11.34 9.79 -2.89
CA LYS A 100 12.76 10.17 -2.87
C LYS A 100 13.11 11.38 -1.99
N GLU A 101 12.13 12.05 -1.37
CA GLU A 101 12.31 13.31 -0.63
C GLU A 101 13.29 13.21 0.55
N THR A 102 13.56 12.00 1.06
CA THR A 102 14.50 11.85 2.19
C THR A 102 15.98 11.79 1.79
N GLU A 103 16.32 11.67 0.50
CA GLU A 103 17.71 11.73 0.02
C GLU A 103 18.13 13.16 -0.37
N ASP A 104 17.24 13.97 -0.96
CA ASP A 104 17.55 15.34 -1.36
C ASP A 104 17.76 16.29 -0.17
N GLU A 105 16.99 16.15 0.93
CA GLU A 105 17.20 16.95 2.16
C GLU A 105 18.52 16.60 2.88
N ARG A 106 19.01 15.36 2.76
CA ARG A 106 20.28 14.93 3.39
C ARG A 106 21.51 15.35 2.58
N MET A 107 21.37 15.50 1.27
CA MET A 107 22.45 15.99 0.39
C MET A 107 22.54 17.52 0.38
N SER A 108 21.45 18.24 0.66
CA SER A 108 21.46 19.70 0.80
C SER A 108 21.98 20.20 2.16
N GLY A 109 22.01 19.35 3.20
CA GLY A 109 22.39 19.73 4.57
C GLY A 109 23.87 19.53 4.93
N SER A 110 24.71 19.03 4.02
CA SER A 110 26.13 18.75 4.28
C SER A 110 27.08 19.82 3.70
N GLY A 111 26.59 21.03 3.47
CA GLY A 111 27.33 22.14 2.90
C GLY A 111 27.18 23.45 3.67
N ALA A 112 27.13 23.38 5.00
CA ALA A 112 27.18 24.55 5.89
C ALA A 112 28.17 24.31 7.03
#